data_AF-A0A395JHY0-F1
#
_entry.id   AF-A0A395JHY0-F1
#
_cell.length_a   1.000
_cell.length_b   1.000
_cell.length_c   1.000
_cell.angle_alpha   90.00
_cell.angle_beta   90.00
_cell.angle_gamma   90.00
#
_symmetry.space_group_name_H-M   'P 1'
#
loop_
_entity.id
_entity.type
_entity.pdbx_description
1 polymer ?
#
loop_
_entity_poly.entity_id
_entity_poly.type
_entity_poly.pdbx_seq_one_letter_code
_entity_poly.pdbx_strand_id
1 'polypeptide(L)'
;MKNRRALSTSNTNPVPTCLLLVLLFCAPVCYGNDSSASKPKITETNFLYTPDQMLHFDINDYLITNLPHLSPYAEAISHWSGHSSVSPAVIITLLERSNKTNSAKQAGATNEANRTIKQSDLTPLIKSITTSTANAYYHSLAEGLADPANQALRNVLKTQNIATTHVPENEAASSSEASKESLKAQVDKQLLELQDLYSKLFAASPSIASMAASDERQQAKTVPSETLLQLPYPIGEAWETWGGTHSFTGTDTGPRSSLDFRRGRLAWSANTSSIWVSAANAGQVIRHSSCFVEILSSTGWSTSYYHLDNIRYTSGQSVARNSALANYANNVNQSLCDGGHSAGPHLHFSLKYNGAYQSLDGVLLSGNEVHDGRHDYDTNCGYYWIDNAGKKACAGSALRNNGVPSSQPTADLKIESAKVTPNEVLRGQPFSVSATVYNQGTKTANQATLLFLASRDAKIELSDTLLSSIPLADISANRRLDISTNEISSSELSGLVWLGVCVTNVEGELNLENNCSAGSVLTIKPPVVISGAIKLLLLNHD
;
A
#
# COMPACT_ATOMS: atom_id res chain seq x y z
N MET A 1 -41.37 -56.12 -49.88
CA MET A 1 -41.25 -55.72 -51.30
C MET A 1 -40.88 -54.24 -51.37
N LYS A 2 -39.71 -53.95 -51.97
CA LYS A 2 -39.28 -52.75 -52.74
C LYS A 2 -39.65 -51.35 -52.18
N ASN A 3 -38.65 -50.60 -51.69
CA ASN A 3 -37.89 -49.52 -52.37
C ASN A 3 -38.66 -48.17 -52.37
N ARG A 4 -38.11 -46.97 -52.09
CA ARG A 4 -36.72 -46.45 -52.07
C ARG A 4 -36.69 -45.10 -51.33
N ARG A 5 -35.48 -44.73 -50.89
CA ARG A 5 -34.98 -43.49 -50.27
C ARG A 5 -35.37 -42.16 -50.96
N ALA A 6 -35.41 -41.07 -50.18
CA ALA A 6 -34.49 -39.92 -50.31
C ALA A 6 -34.46 -39.05 -49.02
N LEU A 7 -33.26 -38.56 -48.68
CA LEU A 7 -32.87 -37.74 -47.53
C LEU A 7 -33.28 -36.26 -47.69
N SER A 8 -33.47 -35.52 -46.57
CA SER A 8 -32.53 -34.46 -46.11
C SER A 8 -33.15 -33.54 -45.05
N THR A 9 -32.49 -33.49 -43.89
CA THR A 9 -32.31 -32.38 -42.91
C THR A 9 -33.27 -31.19 -42.88
N SER A 10 -33.86 -30.91 -41.71
CA SER A 10 -33.50 -29.74 -40.86
C SER A 10 -34.51 -29.47 -39.74
N ASN A 11 -33.96 -28.97 -38.64
CA ASN A 11 -34.56 -28.63 -37.35
C ASN A 11 -35.58 -27.50 -37.50
N THR A 12 -36.81 -27.65 -36.97
CA THR A 12 -37.81 -26.58 -36.92
C THR A 12 -37.95 -26.05 -35.49
N ASN A 13 -37.20 -24.98 -35.18
CA ASN A 13 -37.60 -23.98 -34.21
C ASN A 13 -38.44 -22.92 -34.95
N PRO A 14 -39.48 -22.32 -34.33
CA PRO A 14 -40.25 -21.28 -34.99
C PRO A 14 -39.43 -19.98 -35.13
N VAL A 15 -39.39 -19.47 -36.36
CA VAL A 15 -38.85 -18.16 -36.73
C VAL A 15 -39.95 -17.11 -36.52
N PRO A 16 -39.72 -15.99 -35.80
CA PRO A 16 -40.55 -14.82 -35.92
C PRO A 16 -40.13 -14.01 -37.15
N THR A 17 -41.11 -13.68 -37.97
CA THR A 17 -41.01 -12.79 -39.12
C THR A 17 -40.66 -11.39 -38.63
N CYS A 18 -39.51 -10.87 -39.06
CA CYS A 18 -39.08 -9.50 -38.78
C CYS A 18 -39.38 -8.65 -40.02
N LEU A 19 -40.38 -7.76 -39.92
CA LEU A 19 -40.50 -6.61 -40.82
C LEU A 19 -40.38 -5.34 -39.98
N LEU A 20 -39.37 -4.55 -40.36
CA LEU A 20 -38.93 -3.28 -39.79
C LEU A 20 -40.07 -2.29 -39.50
N LEU A 21 -40.08 -1.75 -38.27
CA LEU A 21 -40.29 -0.33 -38.04
C LEU A 21 -39.22 0.19 -37.07
N VAL A 22 -38.73 1.39 -37.35
CA VAL A 22 -37.45 1.96 -36.92
C VAL A 22 -37.40 2.30 -35.42
N LEU A 23 -36.27 1.94 -34.81
CA LEU A 23 -35.91 1.98 -33.39
C LEU A 23 -35.70 3.40 -32.83
N LEU A 24 -36.37 3.69 -31.72
CA LEU A 24 -36.02 4.74 -30.77
C LEU A 24 -36.36 4.22 -29.36
N PHE A 25 -35.47 3.42 -28.77
CA PHE A 25 -35.55 3.03 -27.36
C PHE A 25 -34.15 2.83 -26.78
N CYS A 26 -33.85 3.63 -25.75
CA CYS A 26 -32.86 3.31 -24.72
C CYS A 26 -33.10 1.87 -24.26
N ALA A 27 -32.12 1.00 -24.47
CA ALA A 27 -32.05 -0.23 -23.71
C ALA A 27 -31.81 0.15 -22.24
N PRO A 28 -32.65 -0.28 -21.28
CA PRO A 28 -32.16 -0.37 -19.93
C PRO A 28 -31.07 -1.46 -19.98
N VAL A 29 -29.82 -1.05 -19.81
CA VAL A 29 -28.79 -1.99 -19.39
C VAL A 29 -29.24 -2.48 -18.03
N CYS A 30 -29.95 -3.61 -18.01
CA CYS A 30 -30.10 -4.39 -16.80
C CYS A 30 -28.68 -4.86 -16.45
N TYR A 31 -27.99 -4.09 -15.61
CA TYR A 31 -26.93 -4.62 -14.79
C TYR A 31 -27.55 -5.81 -14.05
N GLY A 32 -27.22 -7.01 -14.49
CA GLY A 32 -27.24 -8.14 -13.58
C GLY A 32 -26.30 -7.74 -12.46
N ASN A 33 -26.86 -7.39 -11.30
CA ASN A 33 -26.12 -7.51 -10.05
C ASN A 33 -25.89 -9.00 -9.85
N ASP A 34 -24.91 -9.55 -10.57
CA ASP A 34 -24.23 -10.74 -10.14
C ASP A 34 -23.29 -10.29 -9.01
N SER A 35 -23.89 -9.93 -7.87
CA SER A 35 -23.18 -9.67 -6.63
C SER A 35 -22.70 -11.00 -6.04
N SER A 36 -21.96 -11.77 -6.83
CA SER A 36 -20.93 -12.62 -6.29
C SER A 36 -19.73 -11.72 -6.02
N ALA A 37 -19.82 -10.87 -4.99
CA ALA A 37 -18.62 -10.33 -4.38
C ALA A 37 -17.74 -11.55 -4.08
N SER A 38 -16.58 -11.65 -4.74
CA SER A 38 -15.68 -12.77 -4.51
C SER A 38 -15.40 -12.82 -3.01
N LYS A 39 -15.60 -13.99 -2.39
CA LYS A 39 -15.38 -14.14 -0.96
C LYS A 39 -13.97 -13.65 -0.62
N PRO A 40 -13.78 -12.82 0.42
CA PRO A 40 -12.46 -12.28 0.72
C PRO A 40 -11.54 -13.45 1.07
N LYS A 41 -10.42 -13.56 0.37
CA LYS A 41 -9.36 -14.54 0.64
C LYS A 41 -8.13 -13.81 1.12
N ILE A 42 -7.27 -14.48 1.90
CA ILE A 42 -5.97 -13.91 2.23
C ILE A 42 -5.10 -13.88 0.96
N THR A 43 -4.65 -12.68 0.61
CA THR A 43 -3.78 -12.33 -0.51
C THR A 43 -2.62 -11.49 0.02
N GLU A 44 -1.62 -11.19 -0.83
CA GLU A 44 -0.56 -10.23 -0.48
C GLU A 44 -1.10 -8.89 0.04
N THR A 45 -2.18 -8.40 -0.58
CA THR A 45 -2.72 -7.06 -0.32
C THR A 45 -3.48 -6.94 1.01
N ASN A 46 -4.00 -8.03 1.57
CA ASN A 46 -4.72 -8.01 2.85
C ASN A 46 -4.06 -8.87 3.93
N PHE A 47 -2.90 -9.48 3.64
CA PHE A 47 -2.05 -10.09 4.64
C PHE A 47 -1.47 -9.04 5.59
N LEU A 48 -1.09 -7.87 5.05
CA LEU A 48 -0.53 -6.76 5.82
C LEU A 48 -1.62 -5.97 6.54
N TYR A 49 -1.27 -5.39 7.69
CA TYR A 49 -2.12 -4.43 8.39
C TYR A 49 -2.00 -3.06 7.71
N THR A 50 -2.87 -2.83 6.73
CA THR A 50 -2.80 -1.62 5.88
C THR A 50 -3.35 -0.38 6.59
N PRO A 51 -3.01 0.83 6.12
CA PRO A 51 -3.62 2.07 6.61
C PRO A 51 -5.15 2.06 6.57
N ASP A 52 -5.76 1.46 5.54
CA ASP A 52 -7.22 1.33 5.44
C ASP A 52 -7.80 0.48 6.58
N GLN A 53 -7.17 -0.66 6.88
CA GLN A 53 -7.57 -1.50 8.00
C GLN A 53 -7.38 -0.77 9.33
N MET A 54 -6.25 -0.09 9.55
CA MET A 54 -6.00 0.65 10.79
C MET A 54 -7.03 1.75 11.06
N LEU A 55 -7.56 2.38 10.00
CA LEU A 55 -8.54 3.46 10.10
C LEU A 55 -9.99 2.98 10.15
N HIS A 56 -10.31 1.87 9.49
CA HIS A 56 -11.69 1.47 9.21
C HIS A 56 -12.06 0.08 9.73
N PHE A 57 -11.13 -0.67 10.33
CA PHE A 57 -11.42 -1.96 10.99
C PHE A 57 -11.28 -1.83 12.51
N ASP A 58 -12.40 -1.57 13.19
CA ASP A 58 -12.45 -1.57 14.66
C ASP A 58 -12.38 -3.01 15.18
N ILE A 59 -11.18 -3.39 15.64
CA ILE A 59 -10.89 -4.73 16.17
C ILE A 59 -11.79 -5.04 17.37
N ASN A 60 -11.97 -4.08 18.29
CA ASN A 60 -12.72 -4.33 19.52
C ASN A 60 -14.20 -4.54 19.24
N ASP A 61 -14.81 -3.65 18.47
CA ASP A 61 -16.23 -3.77 18.09
C ASP A 61 -16.50 -5.03 17.28
N TYR A 62 -15.59 -5.38 16.35
CA TYR A 62 -15.69 -6.61 15.58
C TYR A 62 -15.64 -7.84 16.50
N LEU A 63 -14.70 -7.89 17.45
CA LEU A 63 -14.56 -9.03 18.36
C LEU A 63 -15.75 -9.14 19.32
N ILE A 64 -16.24 -8.04 19.90
CA ILE A 64 -17.43 -8.06 20.76
C ILE A 64 -18.65 -8.63 20.02
N THR A 65 -18.81 -8.22 18.75
CA THR A 65 -19.98 -8.59 17.95
C THR A 65 -19.91 -10.03 17.44
N ASN A 66 -18.73 -10.46 16.97
CA ASN A 66 -18.60 -11.69 16.18
C ASN A 66 -17.85 -12.81 16.92
N LEU A 67 -16.91 -12.47 17.80
CA LEU A 67 -15.99 -13.41 18.48
C LEU A 67 -15.75 -12.99 19.94
N PRO A 68 -16.79 -12.92 20.79
CA PRO A 68 -16.72 -12.29 22.11
C PRO A 68 -15.69 -12.96 23.04
N HIS A 69 -15.35 -14.24 22.83
CA HIS A 69 -14.30 -14.93 23.58
C HIS A 69 -12.89 -14.39 23.31
N LEU A 70 -12.68 -13.66 22.21
CA LEU A 70 -11.42 -12.97 21.89
C LEU A 70 -11.44 -11.49 22.29
N SER A 71 -12.59 -10.90 22.62
CA SER A 71 -12.70 -9.47 22.97
C SER A 71 -11.77 -8.99 24.09
N PRO A 72 -11.45 -9.79 25.15
CA PRO A 72 -10.46 -9.37 26.15
C PRO A 72 -9.03 -9.19 25.62
N TYR A 73 -8.75 -9.65 24.40
CA TYR A 73 -7.43 -9.56 23.76
C TYR A 73 -7.40 -8.58 22.60
N ALA A 74 -8.42 -7.71 22.45
CA ALA A 74 -8.46 -6.72 21.37
C ALA A 74 -7.21 -5.83 21.35
N GLU A 75 -6.73 -5.37 22.52
CA GLU A 75 -5.49 -4.59 22.64
C GLU A 75 -4.27 -5.41 22.18
N ALA A 76 -4.11 -6.65 22.67
CA ALA A 76 -3.01 -7.51 22.27
C ALA A 76 -3.01 -7.83 20.76
N ILE A 77 -4.17 -8.05 20.15
CA ILE A 77 -4.31 -8.25 18.70
C ILE A 77 -3.89 -6.96 17.96
N SER A 78 -4.38 -5.79 18.37
CA SER A 78 -3.99 -4.51 17.78
C SER A 78 -2.48 -4.24 17.92
N HIS A 79 -1.93 -4.47 19.11
CA HIS A 79 -0.51 -4.35 19.42
C HIS A 79 0.34 -5.20 18.48
N TRP A 80 0.07 -6.50 18.43
CA TRP A 80 0.88 -7.42 17.66
C TRP A 80 0.65 -7.27 16.16
N SER A 81 -0.53 -6.83 15.71
CA SER A 81 -0.75 -6.42 14.32
C SER A 81 0.11 -5.22 13.94
N GLY A 82 0.12 -4.17 14.77
CA GLY A 82 0.99 -3.02 14.55
C GLY A 82 2.47 -3.43 14.59
N HIS A 83 2.91 -4.21 15.58
CA HIS A 83 4.33 -4.56 15.73
C HIS A 83 4.84 -5.46 14.60
N SER A 84 3.99 -6.31 14.02
CA SER A 84 4.43 -7.31 13.04
C SER A 84 4.07 -6.98 11.60
N SER A 85 3.25 -5.96 11.40
CA SER A 85 2.56 -5.66 10.16
C SER A 85 1.56 -6.72 9.69
N VAL A 86 1.26 -7.77 10.47
CA VAL A 86 0.27 -8.79 10.08
C VAL A 86 -1.14 -8.30 10.39
N SER A 87 -2.03 -8.40 9.41
CA SER A 87 -3.43 -7.99 9.53
C SER A 87 -4.11 -8.62 10.76
N PRO A 88 -4.90 -7.85 11.54
CA PRO A 88 -5.68 -8.40 12.64
C PRO A 88 -6.65 -9.47 12.16
N ALA A 89 -7.18 -9.39 10.93
CA ALA A 89 -8.04 -10.40 10.36
C ALA A 89 -7.32 -11.74 10.12
N VAL A 90 -6.05 -11.69 9.70
CA VAL A 90 -5.20 -12.89 9.56
C VAL A 90 -4.92 -13.50 10.94
N ILE A 91 -4.54 -12.68 11.93
CA ILE A 91 -4.27 -13.14 13.30
C ILE A 91 -5.52 -13.79 13.90
N ILE A 92 -6.68 -13.13 13.84
CA ILE A 92 -7.96 -13.66 14.33
C ILE A 92 -8.28 -15.00 13.67
N THR A 93 -8.08 -15.13 12.36
CA THR A 93 -8.31 -16.40 11.64
C THR A 93 -7.39 -17.52 12.13
N LEU A 94 -6.12 -17.22 12.37
CA LEU A 94 -5.14 -18.19 12.90
C LEU A 94 -5.51 -18.62 14.33
N LEU A 95 -5.93 -17.68 15.18
CA LEU A 95 -6.39 -17.97 16.55
C LEU A 95 -7.64 -18.85 16.55
N GLU A 96 -8.64 -18.52 15.74
CA GLU A 96 -9.88 -19.30 15.62
C GLU A 96 -9.62 -20.72 15.12
N ARG A 97 -8.67 -20.88 14.18
CA ARG A 97 -8.24 -22.20 13.73
C ARG A 97 -7.56 -22.98 14.86
N SER A 98 -6.62 -22.36 15.59
CA SER A 98 -5.93 -23.00 16.71
C SER A 98 -6.87 -23.42 17.84
N ASN A 99 -7.92 -22.63 18.11
CA ASN A 99 -8.95 -23.01 19.08
C ASN A 99 -9.76 -24.22 18.63
N LYS A 100 -10.12 -24.31 17.34
CA LYS A 100 -10.86 -25.46 16.77
C LYS A 100 -10.04 -26.74 16.78
N THR A 101 -8.75 -26.68 16.45
CA THR A 101 -7.87 -27.87 16.49
C THR A 101 -7.68 -28.37 17.92
N ASN A 102 -7.55 -27.47 18.90
CA ASN A 102 -7.47 -27.84 20.31
C ASN A 102 -8.79 -28.42 20.84
N SER A 103 -9.93 -27.84 20.46
CA SER A 103 -11.26 -28.34 20.85
C SER A 103 -11.56 -29.73 20.26
N ALA A 104 -11.18 -29.97 19.00
CA ALA A 104 -11.32 -31.28 18.35
C ALA A 104 -10.45 -32.36 19.02
N LYS A 105 -9.25 -32.00 19.51
CA LYS A 105 -8.40 -32.90 20.30
C LYS A 105 -8.98 -33.19 21.68
N GLN A 106 -9.57 -32.18 22.34
CA GLN A 106 -10.22 -32.36 23.65
C GLN A 106 -11.48 -33.22 23.55
N ALA A 107 -12.23 -33.16 22.45
CA ALA A 107 -13.39 -34.02 22.21
C ALA A 107 -13.03 -35.51 22.02
N GLY A 108 -11.78 -35.81 21.66
CA GLY A 108 -11.25 -37.18 21.57
C GLY A 108 -10.58 -37.70 22.86
N ALA A 109 -10.47 -36.86 23.90
CA ALA A 109 -9.86 -37.22 25.18
C ALA A 109 -10.93 -37.53 26.22
N THR A 110 -10.94 -38.76 26.75
CA THR A 110 -11.96 -39.27 27.70
C THR A 110 -11.84 -38.74 29.14
N ASN A 111 -10.91 -37.81 29.41
CA ASN A 111 -10.62 -37.37 30.77
C ASN A 111 -10.98 -35.88 30.94
N GLU A 112 -11.94 -35.61 31.84
CA GLU A 112 -12.50 -34.28 32.16
C GLU A 112 -11.46 -33.26 32.66
N ALA A 113 -10.24 -33.68 33.00
CA ALA A 113 -9.17 -32.80 33.47
C ALA A 113 -8.52 -31.92 32.38
N ASN A 114 -8.83 -32.13 31.10
CA ASN A 114 -8.25 -31.37 29.98
C ASN A 114 -9.15 -30.24 29.44
N ARG A 115 -10.27 -29.94 30.12
CA ARG A 115 -11.28 -28.96 29.68
C ARG A 115 -11.05 -27.55 30.24
N THR A 116 -9.92 -26.92 29.94
CA THR A 116 -9.80 -25.45 29.88
C THR A 116 -8.40 -25.09 29.38
N ILE A 117 -8.28 -24.57 28.15
CA ILE A 117 -7.17 -23.63 27.91
C ILE A 117 -7.49 -22.46 28.82
N LYS A 118 -6.66 -22.21 29.84
CA LYS A 118 -6.89 -21.07 30.70
C LYS A 118 -6.80 -19.82 29.85
N GLN A 119 -7.73 -18.90 30.07
CA GLN A 119 -7.76 -17.57 29.48
C GLN A 119 -6.45 -16.77 29.74
N SER A 120 -5.54 -17.27 30.58
CA SER A 120 -4.19 -16.73 30.79
C SER A 120 -3.18 -16.98 29.64
N ASP A 121 -3.46 -17.88 28.69
CA ASP A 121 -2.41 -18.41 27.79
C ASP A 121 -2.44 -17.82 26.36
N LEU A 122 -3.41 -16.95 26.05
CA LEU A 122 -3.62 -16.44 24.69
C LEU A 122 -2.69 -15.27 24.31
N THR A 123 -2.31 -14.37 25.22
CA THR A 123 -1.40 -13.26 24.88
C THR A 123 -0.01 -13.74 24.41
N PRO A 124 0.65 -14.70 25.09
CA PRO A 124 1.90 -15.28 24.59
C PRO A 124 1.73 -15.99 23.24
N LEU A 125 0.57 -16.62 23.00
CA LEU A 125 0.26 -17.27 21.72
C LEU A 125 0.10 -16.24 20.59
N ILE A 126 -0.61 -15.13 20.85
CA ILE A 126 -0.78 -14.02 19.89
C ILE A 126 0.59 -13.52 19.47
N LYS A 127 1.47 -13.21 20.43
CA LYS A 127 2.87 -12.83 20.15
C LYS A 127 3.57 -13.86 19.28
N SER A 128 3.58 -15.12 19.71
CA SER A 128 4.32 -16.19 19.04
C SER A 128 3.86 -16.42 17.60
N ILE A 129 2.55 -16.58 17.37
CA ILE A 129 1.97 -16.76 16.03
C ILE A 129 2.31 -15.56 15.16
N THR A 130 2.12 -14.35 15.68
CA THR A 130 2.24 -13.13 14.90
C THR A 130 3.69 -12.84 14.49
N THR A 131 4.65 -12.95 15.42
CA THR A 131 6.08 -12.83 15.11
C THR A 131 6.54 -13.91 14.14
N SER A 132 6.11 -15.17 14.32
CA SER A 132 6.51 -16.26 13.41
C SER A 132 5.95 -16.07 12.01
N THR A 133 4.72 -15.58 11.90
CA THR A 133 4.04 -15.26 10.63
C THR A 133 4.77 -14.14 9.90
N ALA A 134 5.10 -13.04 10.59
CA ALA A 134 5.83 -11.92 10.00
C ALA A 134 7.26 -12.29 9.60
N ASN A 135 7.99 -13.02 10.44
CA ASN A 135 9.34 -13.47 10.12
C ASN A 135 9.36 -14.33 8.86
N ALA A 136 8.42 -15.27 8.73
CA ALA A 136 8.29 -16.09 7.54
C ALA A 136 7.95 -15.24 6.30
N TYR A 137 7.11 -14.22 6.43
CA TYR A 137 6.77 -13.30 5.34
C TYR A 137 7.99 -12.52 4.85
N TYR A 138 8.70 -11.84 5.75
CA TYR A 138 9.88 -11.05 5.39
C TYR A 138 11.05 -11.90 4.91
N HIS A 139 11.18 -13.12 5.41
CA HIS A 139 12.16 -14.08 4.87
C HIS A 139 11.81 -14.48 3.43
N SER A 140 10.54 -14.80 3.14
CA SER A 140 10.09 -15.09 1.77
C SER A 140 10.26 -13.90 0.82
N LEU A 141 10.08 -12.66 1.29
CA LEU A 141 10.40 -11.45 0.53
C LEU A 141 11.90 -11.33 0.24
N ALA A 142 12.76 -11.53 1.24
CA ALA A 142 14.20 -11.44 1.09
C ALA A 142 14.75 -12.51 0.12
N GLU A 143 14.15 -13.69 0.09
CA GLU A 143 14.47 -14.76 -0.86
C GLU A 143 13.87 -14.55 -2.27
N GLY A 144 13.06 -13.51 -2.47
CA GLY A 144 12.42 -13.20 -3.76
C GLY A 144 11.36 -14.24 -4.17
N LEU A 145 10.76 -14.92 -3.21
CA LEU A 145 9.80 -15.99 -3.47
C LEU A 145 8.45 -15.41 -3.92
N ALA A 146 7.73 -16.16 -4.76
CA ALA A 146 6.40 -15.76 -5.22
C ALA A 146 5.33 -15.99 -4.15
N ASP A 147 4.46 -15.01 -3.91
CA ASP A 147 3.39 -15.08 -2.89
C ASP A 147 3.93 -15.29 -1.45
N PRO A 148 4.77 -14.36 -0.94
CA PRO A 148 5.28 -14.40 0.44
C PRO A 148 4.22 -14.58 1.53
N ALA A 149 3.02 -14.02 1.36
CA ALA A 149 1.91 -14.14 2.30
C ALA A 149 1.48 -15.60 2.46
N ASN A 150 1.17 -16.30 1.36
CA ASN A 150 0.78 -17.70 1.48
C ASN A 150 1.95 -18.59 1.91
N GLN A 151 3.20 -18.23 1.59
CA GLN A 151 4.37 -18.97 2.10
C GLN A 151 4.54 -18.82 3.61
N ALA A 152 4.36 -17.60 4.14
CA ALA A 152 4.36 -17.35 5.57
C ALA A 152 3.29 -18.19 6.27
N LEU A 153 2.07 -18.19 5.73
CA LEU A 153 0.98 -19.02 6.24
C LEU A 153 1.34 -20.51 6.20
N ARG A 154 1.87 -21.04 5.09
CA ARG A 154 2.31 -22.46 5.03
C ARG A 154 3.34 -22.79 6.10
N ASN A 155 4.29 -21.90 6.38
CA ASN A 155 5.32 -22.12 7.41
C ASN A 155 4.72 -22.19 8.83
N VAL A 156 3.76 -21.31 9.12
CA VAL A 156 3.01 -21.34 10.39
C VAL A 156 2.15 -22.61 10.50
N LEU A 157 1.50 -23.03 9.42
CA LEU A 157 0.70 -24.26 9.36
C LEU A 157 1.57 -25.52 9.58
N LYS A 158 2.77 -25.55 8.97
CA LYS A 158 3.76 -26.63 9.16
C LYS A 158 4.21 -26.75 10.61
N THR A 159 4.61 -25.64 11.23
CA THR A 159 5.09 -25.64 12.62
C THR A 159 3.99 -26.03 13.61
N GLN A 160 2.76 -25.57 13.39
CA GLN A 160 1.60 -26.00 14.17
C GLN A 160 1.33 -27.51 14.03
N ASN A 161 1.51 -28.10 12.84
CA ASN A 161 1.37 -29.55 12.65
C ASN A 161 2.48 -30.35 13.36
N ILE A 162 3.73 -29.90 13.31
CA ILE A 162 4.86 -30.57 13.95
C ILE A 162 4.67 -30.61 15.48
N ALA A 163 4.13 -29.55 16.08
CA ALA A 163 3.76 -29.57 17.50
C ALA A 163 2.64 -30.59 17.84
N THR A 164 1.91 -31.10 16.84
CA THR A 164 0.84 -32.10 17.00
C THR A 164 1.27 -33.55 16.75
N THR A 165 2.38 -33.76 16.06
CA THR A 165 2.95 -35.08 15.79
C THR A 165 4.25 -35.20 16.58
N HIS A 166 4.32 -36.09 17.57
CA HIS A 166 5.58 -36.46 18.24
C HIS A 166 6.54 -37.08 17.21
N VAL A 167 7.14 -36.26 16.37
CA VAL A 167 8.26 -36.63 15.50
C VAL A 167 9.48 -35.97 16.14
N PRO A 168 10.35 -36.75 16.82
CA PRO A 168 11.55 -36.21 17.43
C PRO A 168 12.38 -35.43 16.41
N GLU A 169 12.98 -34.30 16.82
CA GLU A 169 13.85 -33.43 16.01
C GLU A 169 14.98 -34.18 15.26
N ASN A 170 15.30 -35.41 15.67
CA ASN A 170 16.38 -36.22 15.10
C ASN A 170 15.99 -37.05 13.84
N GLU A 171 14.75 -37.02 13.36
CA GLU A 171 14.34 -37.72 12.12
C GLU A 171 14.05 -36.82 10.92
N ALA A 172 14.16 -35.49 11.06
CA ALA A 172 13.89 -34.56 9.95
C ALA A 172 14.86 -34.70 8.77
N ALA A 173 16.04 -35.30 8.99
CA ALA A 173 17.09 -35.44 7.98
C ALA A 173 16.96 -36.70 7.07
N SER A 174 16.01 -37.61 7.33
CA SER A 174 15.83 -38.86 6.54
C SER A 174 14.43 -39.05 5.96
N SER A 175 13.62 -37.99 5.88
CA SER A 175 12.28 -38.08 5.31
C SER A 175 12.31 -38.44 3.82
N SER A 176 11.64 -39.54 3.46
CA SER A 176 11.48 -39.94 2.05
C SER A 176 10.75 -38.86 1.25
N GLU A 177 11.00 -38.77 -0.06
CA GLU A 177 10.28 -37.81 -0.93
C GLU A 177 8.75 -37.99 -0.87
N ALA A 178 8.26 -39.21 -0.65
CA ALA A 178 6.84 -39.49 -0.43
C ALA A 178 6.31 -38.85 0.87
N SER A 179 7.10 -38.84 1.95
CA SER A 179 6.74 -38.18 3.21
C SER A 179 6.69 -36.66 3.06
N LYS A 180 7.61 -36.08 2.29
CA LYS A 180 7.64 -34.63 2.00
C LYS A 180 6.45 -34.20 1.15
N GLU A 181 6.10 -34.95 0.11
CA GLU A 181 4.95 -34.64 -0.74
C GLU A 181 3.62 -34.79 0.02
N SER A 182 3.50 -35.80 0.89
CA SER A 182 2.33 -35.96 1.77
C SER A 182 2.18 -34.78 2.74
N LEU A 183 3.28 -34.33 3.36
CA LEU A 183 3.25 -33.18 4.27
C LEU A 183 2.87 -31.89 3.53
N LYS A 184 3.42 -31.68 2.33
CA LYS A 184 3.08 -30.54 1.47
C LYS A 184 1.59 -30.54 1.11
N ALA A 185 1.05 -31.66 0.65
CA ALA A 185 -0.37 -31.78 0.33
C ALA A 185 -1.29 -31.50 1.55
N GLN A 186 -0.88 -31.97 2.74
CA GLN A 186 -1.60 -31.68 3.98
C GLN A 186 -1.59 -30.19 4.31
N VAL A 187 -0.44 -29.53 4.19
CA VAL A 187 -0.30 -28.08 4.44
C VAL A 187 -1.11 -27.26 3.44
N ASP A 188 -1.11 -27.66 2.17
CA ASP A 188 -1.88 -26.99 1.12
C ASP A 188 -3.39 -27.09 1.37
N LYS A 189 -3.86 -28.26 1.80
CA LYS A 189 -5.25 -28.44 2.24
C LYS A 189 -5.59 -27.54 3.43
N GLN A 190 -4.70 -27.44 4.42
CA GLN A 190 -4.92 -26.58 5.58
C GLN A 190 -4.91 -25.09 5.24
N LEU A 191 -4.13 -24.68 4.25
CA LEU A 191 -4.15 -23.31 3.75
C LEU A 191 -5.51 -22.99 3.13
N LEU A 192 -6.09 -23.91 2.35
CA LEU A 192 -7.44 -23.75 1.80
C LEU A 192 -8.49 -23.66 2.92
N GLU A 193 -8.41 -24.50 3.94
CA GLU A 193 -9.30 -24.44 5.11
C GLU A 193 -9.17 -23.11 5.87
N LEU A 194 -7.96 -22.57 5.97
CA LEU A 194 -7.68 -21.26 6.57
C LEU A 194 -8.30 -20.13 5.73
N GLN A 195 -8.12 -20.15 4.41
CA GLN A 195 -8.73 -19.19 3.50
C GLN A 195 -10.26 -19.22 3.58
N ASP A 196 -10.85 -20.41 3.64
CA ASP A 196 -12.31 -20.58 3.80
C ASP A 196 -12.81 -20.05 5.15
N LEU A 197 -12.03 -20.24 6.23
CA LEU A 197 -12.35 -19.67 7.54
C LEU A 197 -12.28 -18.14 7.50
N TYR A 198 -11.23 -17.57 6.91
CA TYR A 198 -11.07 -16.14 6.74
C TYR A 198 -12.26 -15.55 5.97
N SER A 199 -12.61 -16.15 4.83
CA SER A 199 -13.77 -15.77 4.03
C SER A 199 -15.07 -15.78 4.83
N LYS A 200 -15.27 -16.78 5.71
CA LYS A 200 -16.49 -16.87 6.55
C LYS A 200 -16.53 -15.81 7.64
N LEU A 201 -15.39 -15.53 8.28
CA LEU A 201 -15.30 -14.54 9.34
C LEU A 201 -15.55 -13.12 8.80
N PHE A 202 -14.94 -12.77 7.66
CA PHE A 202 -14.89 -11.38 7.18
C PHE A 202 -15.76 -11.09 5.94
N ALA A 203 -16.71 -11.97 5.60
CA ALA A 203 -17.58 -11.80 4.43
C ALA A 203 -18.34 -10.46 4.41
N ALA A 204 -18.67 -9.92 5.60
CA ALA A 204 -19.42 -8.69 5.77
C ALA A 204 -18.55 -7.49 6.19
N SER A 205 -17.22 -7.56 5.99
CA SER A 205 -16.27 -6.52 6.42
C SER A 205 -15.63 -5.83 5.21
N PRO A 206 -16.19 -4.69 4.74
CA PRO A 206 -15.73 -4.02 3.52
C PRO A 206 -14.27 -3.59 3.56
N SER A 207 -13.75 -3.12 4.70
CA SER A 207 -12.33 -2.73 4.89
C SER A 207 -11.35 -3.91 4.82
N ILE A 208 -11.86 -5.14 4.94
CA ILE A 208 -11.09 -6.38 4.72
C ILE A 208 -11.23 -6.86 3.26
N ALA A 209 -12.36 -6.55 2.60
CA ALA A 209 -12.66 -6.94 1.23
C ALA A 209 -12.15 -5.95 0.16
N SER A 210 -11.92 -4.68 0.50
CA SER A 210 -11.65 -3.55 -0.41
C SER A 210 -10.30 -3.60 -1.14
N MET A 211 -9.42 -4.56 -0.83
CA MET A 211 -8.04 -4.58 -1.33
C MET A 211 -7.75 -5.70 -2.34
N ALA A 212 -8.78 -6.34 -2.91
CA ALA A 212 -8.60 -7.36 -3.95
C ALA A 212 -8.06 -6.82 -5.30
N ALA A 213 -7.77 -5.52 -5.43
CA ALA A 213 -7.28 -4.93 -6.67
C ALA A 213 -6.39 -3.69 -6.45
N SER A 214 -5.12 -3.91 -6.13
CA SER A 214 -4.02 -3.08 -6.65
C SER A 214 -2.76 -3.94 -6.66
N ASP A 215 -2.57 -4.62 -7.78
CA ASP A 215 -1.46 -5.51 -8.08
C ASP A 215 -0.22 -4.65 -8.38
N GLU A 216 0.35 -4.00 -7.35
CA GLU A 216 1.64 -3.33 -7.47
C GLU A 216 2.71 -4.12 -6.72
N ARG A 217 3.04 -5.29 -7.29
CA ARG A 217 4.38 -5.85 -7.12
C ARG A 217 5.39 -4.94 -7.82
N GLN A 218 5.86 -3.91 -7.13
CA GLN A 218 7.24 -3.44 -7.24
C GLN A 218 7.64 -2.81 -5.90
N GLN A 219 8.23 -3.62 -5.01
CA GLN A 219 9.03 -3.08 -3.91
C GLN A 219 10.36 -2.59 -4.50
N ALA A 220 10.29 -1.53 -5.32
CA ALA A 220 11.44 -0.65 -5.46
C ALA A 220 11.78 -0.10 -4.08
N LYS A 221 13.06 0.14 -3.80
CA LYS A 221 13.48 0.86 -2.60
C LYS A 221 12.85 2.26 -2.66
N THR A 222 11.67 2.40 -2.07
CA THR A 222 10.99 3.67 -1.96
C THR A 222 11.56 4.34 -0.73
N VAL A 223 12.16 5.51 -0.91
CA VAL A 223 12.53 6.39 0.21
C VAL A 223 11.46 7.47 0.32
N PRO A 224 11.03 7.85 1.53
CA PRO A 224 10.10 8.96 1.69
C PRO A 224 10.76 10.25 1.19
N SER A 225 9.93 11.23 0.79
CA SER A 225 10.41 12.58 0.46
C SER A 225 11.29 13.12 1.59
N GLU A 226 12.37 13.82 1.23
CA GLU A 226 13.28 14.51 2.16
C GLU A 226 12.56 15.45 3.14
N THR A 227 11.35 15.90 2.77
CA THR A 227 10.53 16.80 3.57
C THR A 227 9.50 16.10 4.46
N LEU A 228 9.40 14.76 4.42
CA LEU A 228 8.36 14.03 5.15
C LEU A 228 8.71 13.90 6.64
N LEU A 229 9.93 13.44 6.95
CA LEU A 229 10.30 12.94 8.26
C LEU A 229 11.29 13.84 9.00
N GLN A 230 11.02 14.08 10.28
CA GLN A 230 11.99 14.57 11.25
C GLN A 230 12.44 13.47 12.21
N LEU A 231 13.51 13.73 12.95
CA LEU A 231 13.90 12.95 14.11
C LEU A 231 12.75 12.92 15.16
N PRO A 232 12.51 11.77 15.84
CA PRO A 232 11.30 11.52 16.61
C PRO A 232 11.32 12.07 18.05
N TYR A 233 11.97 13.21 18.24
CA TYR A 233 12.06 13.95 19.52
C TYR A 233 11.95 15.46 19.24
N PRO A 234 11.73 16.33 20.23
CA PRO A 234 11.46 17.75 19.97
C PRO A 234 12.54 18.44 19.13
N ILE A 235 12.10 19.31 18.21
CA ILE A 235 13.00 20.23 17.50
C ILE A 235 13.84 21.01 18.51
N GLY A 236 15.15 21.07 18.25
CA GLY A 236 16.14 21.71 19.11
C GLY A 236 16.84 20.76 20.09
N GLU A 237 16.26 19.59 20.38
CA GLU A 237 16.92 18.57 21.20
C GLU A 237 17.95 17.75 20.40
N ALA A 238 18.83 17.07 21.14
CA ALA A 238 19.78 16.12 20.56
C ALA A 238 19.81 14.81 21.34
N TRP A 239 19.63 13.69 20.64
CA TRP A 239 19.57 12.34 21.20
C TRP A 239 20.56 11.43 20.47
N GLU A 240 20.87 10.29 21.06
CA GLU A 240 21.83 9.31 20.54
C GLU A 240 21.10 8.08 20.02
N THR A 241 21.69 7.38 19.07
CA THR A 241 21.28 6.01 18.75
C THR A 241 21.92 5.02 19.73
N TRP A 242 21.14 4.08 20.27
CA TRP A 242 21.67 3.06 21.18
C TRP A 242 22.57 2.06 20.44
N GLY A 243 22.25 1.76 19.18
CA GLY A 243 22.97 0.89 18.27
C GLY A 243 22.73 1.29 16.80
N GLY A 244 23.08 0.39 15.88
CA GLY A 244 22.80 0.55 14.45
C GLY A 244 21.33 0.34 14.07
N THR A 245 21.02 0.55 12.79
CA THR A 245 19.74 0.13 12.18
C THR A 245 19.48 -1.35 12.41
N HIS A 246 18.23 -1.74 12.64
CA HIS A 246 17.85 -3.13 12.85
C HIS A 246 16.43 -3.40 12.33
N SER A 247 16.13 -4.67 12.05
CA SER A 247 14.78 -5.13 11.74
C SER A 247 13.83 -4.91 12.92
N PHE A 248 12.52 -4.95 12.67
CA PHE A 248 11.50 -4.75 13.71
C PHE A 248 11.57 -5.76 14.87
N THR A 249 12.24 -6.90 14.68
CA THR A 249 12.50 -7.89 15.74
C THR A 249 13.91 -7.81 16.30
N GLY A 250 14.85 -7.18 15.59
CA GLY A 250 16.27 -7.22 15.93
C GLY A 250 16.94 -8.58 15.70
N THR A 251 16.42 -9.40 14.79
CA THR A 251 16.90 -10.79 14.53
C THR A 251 17.33 -11.03 13.08
N ASP A 252 17.83 -10.00 12.38
CA ASP A 252 18.25 -10.05 10.98
C ASP A 252 17.16 -10.56 10.02
N THR A 253 15.88 -10.35 10.38
CA THR A 253 14.74 -10.82 9.59
C THR A 253 13.91 -9.65 9.07
N GLY A 254 13.96 -9.43 7.76
CA GLY A 254 13.32 -8.29 7.11
C GLY A 254 14.22 -7.06 7.01
N PRO A 255 13.67 -5.95 6.51
CA PRO A 255 14.46 -4.75 6.30
C PRO A 255 14.84 -4.11 7.63
N ARG A 256 16.03 -3.51 7.69
CA ARG A 256 16.50 -2.74 8.85
C ARG A 256 15.75 -1.42 8.92
N SER A 257 14.56 -1.53 9.48
CA SER A 257 13.50 -0.54 9.45
C SER A 257 13.42 0.31 10.71
N SER A 258 14.26 0.00 11.70
CA SER A 258 14.15 0.54 13.05
C SER A 258 15.47 1.11 13.58
N LEU A 259 15.34 2.08 14.48
CA LEU A 259 16.42 2.71 15.25
C LEU A 259 15.97 2.94 16.69
N ASP A 260 16.88 2.72 17.62
CA ASP A 260 16.65 2.98 19.04
C ASP A 260 17.25 4.33 19.44
N PHE A 261 16.41 5.29 19.78
CA PHE A 261 16.84 6.62 20.21
C PHE A 261 16.76 6.76 21.73
N ARG A 262 17.77 7.41 22.34
CA ARG A 262 17.77 7.71 23.77
C ARG A 262 18.35 9.09 24.06
N ARG A 263 17.97 9.68 25.19
CA ARG A 263 18.61 10.88 25.71
C ARG A 263 19.56 10.53 26.86
N GLY A 264 20.80 10.21 26.50
CA GLY A 264 21.80 9.67 27.41
C GLY A 264 21.49 8.26 27.89
N ARG A 265 22.39 7.66 28.68
CA ARG A 265 22.19 6.33 29.28
C ARG A 265 21.46 6.46 30.60
N LEU A 266 20.20 6.05 30.63
CA LEU A 266 19.37 6.03 31.83
C LEU A 266 19.23 4.61 32.35
N ALA A 267 19.22 4.45 33.67
CA ALA A 267 18.82 3.20 34.31
C ALA A 267 17.28 3.09 34.34
N TRP A 268 16.77 1.88 34.52
CA TRP A 268 15.36 1.70 34.88
C TRP A 268 15.02 2.50 36.15
N SER A 269 13.79 3.00 36.20
CA SER A 269 13.24 3.93 37.20
C SER A 269 13.81 5.35 37.19
N ALA A 270 14.71 5.71 36.25
CA ALA A 270 15.11 7.10 36.05
C ALA A 270 13.90 7.98 35.67
N ASN A 271 13.92 9.26 36.03
CA ASN A 271 12.82 10.16 35.69
C ASN A 271 12.89 10.53 34.19
N THR A 272 11.92 10.05 33.40
CA THR A 272 11.77 10.35 31.96
C THR A 272 10.66 11.35 31.65
N SER A 273 10.00 11.94 32.67
CA SER A 273 8.85 12.84 32.48
C SER A 273 9.14 14.10 31.65
N SER A 274 10.40 14.54 31.62
CA SER A 274 10.83 15.68 30.80
C SER A 274 11.36 15.27 29.42
N ILE A 275 11.33 13.97 29.08
CA ILE A 275 11.91 13.43 27.86
C ILE A 275 10.77 13.06 26.91
N TRP A 276 10.50 13.96 25.98
CA TRP A 276 9.37 13.85 25.06
C TRP A 276 9.76 13.12 23.79
N VAL A 277 8.92 12.21 23.35
CA VAL A 277 8.90 11.65 22.00
C VAL A 277 7.97 12.53 21.17
N SER A 278 8.40 12.90 19.96
CA SER A 278 7.63 13.75 19.05
C SER A 278 7.33 13.05 17.73
N ALA A 279 6.21 13.40 17.11
CA ALA A 279 5.82 12.85 15.81
C ALA A 279 6.83 13.23 14.70
N ALA A 280 7.42 12.24 14.05
CA ALA A 280 8.32 12.35 12.91
C ALA A 280 7.63 12.85 11.64
N ASN A 281 6.37 12.46 11.42
CA ASN A 281 5.50 12.96 10.35
C ASN A 281 4.19 13.51 10.92
N ALA A 282 3.50 14.34 10.12
CA ALA A 282 2.10 14.65 10.35
C ALA A 282 1.23 13.46 9.92
N GLY A 283 0.07 13.29 10.55
CA GLY A 283 -0.79 12.15 10.22
C GLY A 283 -1.87 11.85 11.24
N GLN A 284 -2.59 10.77 10.98
CA GLN A 284 -3.56 10.21 11.93
C GLN A 284 -2.87 9.25 12.91
N VAL A 285 -3.23 9.36 14.17
CA VAL A 285 -2.74 8.53 15.27
C VAL A 285 -3.49 7.19 15.27
N ILE A 286 -2.75 6.10 15.39
CA ILE A 286 -3.24 4.76 15.71
C ILE A 286 -2.58 4.33 17.01
N ARG A 287 -3.34 4.31 18.10
CA ARG A 287 -2.87 3.82 19.40
C ARG A 287 -3.15 2.32 19.49
N HIS A 288 -2.09 1.53 19.43
CA HIS A 288 -2.22 0.07 19.50
C HIS A 288 -2.30 -0.45 20.93
N SER A 289 -1.60 0.18 21.87
CA SER A 289 -1.59 -0.18 23.30
C SER A 289 -1.14 1.01 24.16
N SER A 290 -0.94 0.80 25.45
CA SER A 290 -0.41 1.84 26.36
C SER A 290 1.03 2.27 26.07
N CYS A 291 1.81 1.44 25.36
CA CYS A 291 3.22 1.68 25.09
C CYS A 291 3.59 1.71 23.61
N PHE A 292 2.58 1.70 22.71
CA PHE A 292 2.79 1.62 21.27
C PHE A 292 1.81 2.50 20.48
N VAL A 293 2.34 3.37 19.64
CA VAL A 293 1.57 4.24 18.74
C VAL A 293 2.19 4.26 17.35
N GLU A 294 1.36 4.44 16.32
CA GLU A 294 1.75 4.59 14.93
C GLU A 294 1.09 5.85 14.33
N ILE A 295 1.81 6.60 13.49
CA ILE A 295 1.33 7.84 12.86
C ILE A 295 1.27 7.66 11.34
N LEU A 296 0.07 7.65 10.79
CA LEU A 296 -0.21 7.43 9.36
C LEU A 296 -0.18 8.73 8.57
N SER A 297 0.76 8.86 7.63
CA SER A 297 0.77 9.93 6.63
C SER A 297 -0.32 9.70 5.57
N SER A 298 -0.75 10.77 4.90
CA SER A 298 -1.63 10.68 3.73
C SER A 298 -0.97 10.04 2.50
N THR A 299 0.35 9.82 2.55
CA THR A 299 1.16 9.30 1.43
C THR A 299 1.43 7.80 1.51
N GLY A 300 0.75 7.07 2.42
CA GLY A 300 0.98 5.63 2.64
C GLY A 300 2.16 5.30 3.57
N TRP A 301 3.04 6.28 3.83
CA TRP A 301 4.10 6.19 4.84
C TRP A 301 3.54 6.23 6.26
N SER A 302 4.19 5.54 7.17
CA SER A 302 3.87 5.57 8.60
C SER A 302 5.13 5.39 9.44
N THR A 303 5.11 5.97 10.63
CA THR A 303 6.16 5.79 11.64
C THR A 303 5.57 5.23 12.91
N SER A 304 6.24 4.27 13.51
CA SER A 304 5.79 3.61 14.73
C SER A 304 6.77 3.87 15.88
N TYR A 305 6.22 4.00 17.09
CA TYR A 305 6.92 4.45 18.30
C TYR A 305 6.60 3.49 19.43
N TYR A 306 7.58 2.72 19.86
CA TYR A 306 7.44 1.70 20.89
C TYR A 306 8.28 1.99 22.14
N HIS A 307 8.02 1.25 23.21
CA HIS A 307 8.53 1.50 24.57
C HIS A 307 8.09 2.83 25.16
N LEU A 308 6.83 3.20 24.94
CA LEU A 308 6.26 4.46 25.39
C LEU A 308 5.56 4.39 26.75
N ASP A 309 5.39 5.56 27.34
CA ASP A 309 4.55 5.85 28.49
C ASP A 309 3.83 7.20 28.28
N ASN A 310 2.72 7.42 28.99
CA ASN A 310 1.96 8.68 28.96
C ASN A 310 1.58 9.15 27.55
N ILE A 311 1.13 8.23 26.68
CA ILE A 311 0.65 8.56 25.33
C ILE A 311 -0.52 9.56 25.43
N ARG A 312 -0.40 10.69 24.73
CA ARG A 312 -1.32 11.84 24.83
C ARG A 312 -2.53 11.77 23.88
N TYR A 313 -2.49 10.89 22.90
CA TYR A 313 -3.46 10.84 21.81
C TYR A 313 -4.16 9.48 21.75
N THR A 314 -5.42 9.49 21.32
CA THR A 314 -6.21 8.29 21.01
C THR A 314 -6.26 8.05 19.51
N SER A 315 -6.60 6.81 19.11
CA SER A 315 -6.76 6.47 17.69
C SER A 315 -7.76 7.41 16.99
N GLY A 316 -7.46 7.78 15.74
CA GLY A 316 -8.26 8.68 14.89
C GLY A 316 -7.99 10.17 15.08
N GLN A 317 -7.24 10.58 16.12
CA GLN A 317 -6.82 11.98 16.26
C GLN A 317 -5.72 12.31 15.24
N SER A 318 -5.71 13.56 14.75
CA SER A 318 -4.64 14.04 13.86
C SER A 318 -3.56 14.76 14.67
N VAL A 319 -2.30 14.57 14.28
CA VAL A 319 -1.14 15.26 14.85
C VAL A 319 -0.35 15.97 13.74
N ALA A 320 0.16 17.16 14.07
CA ALA A 320 1.20 17.78 13.26
C ALA A 320 2.55 17.10 13.54
N ARG A 321 3.45 17.14 12.57
CA ARG A 321 4.86 16.83 12.80
C ARG A 321 5.40 17.67 13.98
N ASN A 322 6.30 17.08 14.77
CA ASN A 322 6.82 17.62 16.03
C ASN A 322 5.84 17.69 17.21
N SER A 323 4.58 17.25 17.08
CA SER A 323 3.67 17.17 18.23
C SER A 323 4.23 16.20 19.27
N ALA A 324 4.25 16.60 20.54
CA ALA A 324 4.70 15.75 21.64
C ALA A 324 3.70 14.61 21.86
N LEU A 325 4.11 13.37 21.55
CA LEU A 325 3.26 12.18 21.55
C LEU A 325 3.17 11.52 22.92
N ALA A 326 4.33 11.36 23.57
CA ALA A 326 4.51 10.51 24.75
C ALA A 326 5.86 10.80 25.42
N ASN A 327 6.15 10.12 26.53
CA ASN A 327 7.51 9.91 27.01
C ASN A 327 7.94 8.48 26.63
N TYR A 328 9.24 8.17 26.58
CA TYR A 328 9.63 6.75 26.61
C TYR A 328 9.58 6.23 28.06
N ALA A 329 9.12 4.99 28.20
CA ALA A 329 8.87 4.35 29.47
C ALA A 329 10.17 4.21 30.28
N ASN A 330 10.06 4.41 31.60
CA ASN A 330 11.19 4.25 32.50
C ASN A 330 11.17 2.96 33.30
N ASN A 331 10.21 2.07 33.09
CA ASN A 331 10.14 0.78 33.78
C ASN A 331 9.82 -0.34 32.80
N VAL A 332 10.27 -1.56 33.14
CA VAL A 332 10.22 -2.72 32.24
C VAL A 332 8.78 -3.09 31.88
N ASN A 333 7.87 -3.09 32.84
CA ASN A 333 6.48 -3.52 32.63
C ASN A 333 5.76 -2.61 31.64
N GLN A 334 5.90 -1.28 31.80
CA GLN A 334 5.31 -0.32 30.87
C GLN A 334 6.01 -0.33 29.51
N SER A 335 7.35 -0.42 29.50
CA SER A 335 8.13 -0.48 28.26
C SER A 335 7.75 -1.70 27.41
N LEU A 336 7.36 -2.80 28.04
CA LEU A 336 7.02 -4.07 27.40
C LEU A 336 5.56 -4.44 27.68
N CYS A 337 4.64 -3.47 27.56
CA CYS A 337 3.24 -3.64 27.97
C CYS A 337 2.54 -4.87 27.36
N ASP A 338 2.91 -5.29 26.13
CA ASP A 338 2.52 -6.60 25.56
C ASP A 338 3.70 -7.48 25.16
N GLY A 339 4.92 -7.18 25.65
CA GLY A 339 6.12 -7.98 25.49
C GLY A 339 7.23 -7.34 24.64
N GLY A 340 8.17 -8.18 24.21
CA GLY A 340 9.40 -7.75 23.52
C GLY A 340 10.61 -7.87 24.44
N HIS A 341 11.66 -7.12 24.15
CA HIS A 341 12.86 -7.04 24.98
C HIS A 341 13.36 -5.59 25.01
N SER A 342 13.92 -5.15 26.14
CA SER A 342 14.58 -3.86 26.26
C SER A 342 15.64 -3.93 27.35
N ALA A 343 16.83 -3.41 27.05
CA ALA A 343 17.93 -3.33 28.01
C ALA A 343 17.87 -2.09 28.92
N GLY A 344 17.05 -1.10 28.57
CA GLY A 344 16.92 0.16 29.31
C GLY A 344 15.95 1.15 28.65
N PRO A 345 15.62 2.28 29.29
CA PRO A 345 14.73 3.30 28.73
C PRO A 345 15.26 3.87 27.40
N HIS A 346 14.50 3.68 26.33
CA HIS A 346 14.74 4.23 24.99
C HIS A 346 13.43 4.27 24.19
N LEU A 347 13.43 5.00 23.08
CA LEU A 347 12.40 4.93 22.05
C LEU A 347 12.83 3.94 20.97
N HIS A 348 12.01 2.94 20.67
CA HIS A 348 12.16 2.13 19.47
C HIS A 348 11.30 2.73 18.35
N PHE A 349 11.95 3.26 17.32
CA PHE A 349 11.32 3.95 16.19
C PHE A 349 11.43 3.10 14.93
N SER A 350 10.34 2.96 14.17
CA SER A 350 10.36 2.20 12.91
C SER A 350 9.62 2.91 11.76
N LEU A 351 10.01 2.58 10.52
CA LEU A 351 9.42 3.08 9.28
C LEU A 351 8.66 2.00 8.52
N LYS A 352 7.48 2.36 8.01
CA LYS A 352 6.65 1.50 7.16
C LYS A 352 6.05 2.25 5.98
N TYR A 353 5.72 1.51 4.92
CA TYR A 353 4.96 1.98 3.76
C TYR A 353 3.84 0.98 3.46
N ASN A 354 2.60 1.47 3.41
CA ASN A 354 1.38 0.67 3.22
C ASN A 354 1.31 -0.55 4.15
N GLY A 355 1.74 -0.37 5.40
CA GLY A 355 1.76 -1.40 6.43
C GLY A 355 3.02 -2.26 6.47
N ALA A 356 3.84 -2.34 5.41
CA ALA A 356 5.08 -3.12 5.40
C ALA A 356 6.28 -2.31 5.91
N TYR A 357 7.14 -2.92 6.71
CA TYR A 357 8.43 -2.35 7.13
C TYR A 357 9.31 -2.02 5.92
N GLN A 358 9.98 -0.87 5.96
CA GLN A 358 10.90 -0.41 4.92
C GLN A 358 12.29 -0.16 5.51
N SER A 359 13.35 -0.41 4.73
CA SER A 359 14.72 -0.12 5.17
C SER A 359 14.89 1.38 5.42
N LEU A 360 15.64 1.73 6.45
CA LEU A 360 16.01 3.12 6.73
C LEU A 360 17.17 3.61 5.85
N ASP A 361 17.84 2.73 5.09
CA ASP A 361 18.95 3.13 4.23
C ASP A 361 18.52 4.19 3.19
N GLY A 362 19.20 5.34 3.17
CA GLY A 362 18.88 6.50 2.33
C GLY A 362 17.70 7.35 2.82
N VAL A 363 17.11 7.03 3.98
CA VAL A 363 16.01 7.83 4.56
C VAL A 363 16.58 9.05 5.28
N LEU A 364 15.98 10.21 5.03
CA LEU A 364 16.32 11.47 5.68
C LEU A 364 15.44 11.71 6.92
N LEU A 365 16.07 11.87 8.08
CA LEU A 365 15.44 12.28 9.34
C LEU A 365 15.94 13.66 9.74
N SER A 366 15.14 14.71 9.54
CA SER A 366 15.58 16.11 9.74
C SER A 366 16.81 16.48 8.89
N GLY A 367 16.87 15.96 7.66
CA GLY A 367 18.02 16.11 6.77
C GLY A 367 19.24 15.25 7.11
N ASN A 368 19.14 14.35 8.10
CA ASN A 368 20.20 13.38 8.39
C ASN A 368 19.92 12.07 7.64
N GLU A 369 20.80 11.67 6.73
CA GLU A 369 20.62 10.45 5.92
C GLU A 369 21.10 9.23 6.71
N VAL A 370 20.25 8.22 6.82
CA VAL A 370 20.60 6.96 7.51
C VAL A 370 21.26 6.01 6.52
N HIS A 371 22.38 5.40 6.91
CA HIS A 371 23.03 4.32 6.15
C HIS A 371 23.00 3.03 6.96
N ASP A 372 22.51 1.96 6.36
CA ASP A 372 22.32 0.68 7.02
C ASP A 372 23.65 0.00 7.42
N GLY A 373 23.61 -0.72 8.54
CA GLY A 373 24.67 -1.66 8.91
C GLY A 373 24.66 -2.95 8.09
N ARG A 374 25.63 -3.85 8.35
CA ARG A 374 25.65 -5.18 7.68
C ARG A 374 24.57 -6.13 8.22
N HIS A 375 24.34 -6.05 9.52
CA HIS A 375 23.41 -6.86 10.30
C HIS A 375 22.74 -5.96 11.34
N ASP A 376 21.70 -6.47 12.00
CA ASP A 376 20.95 -5.77 13.02
C ASP A 376 21.87 -5.25 14.13
N TYR A 377 21.67 -3.98 14.48
CA TYR A 377 22.43 -3.26 15.50
C TYR A 377 23.94 -3.07 15.21
N ASP A 378 24.44 -3.33 14.00
CA ASP A 378 25.86 -3.12 13.65
C ASP A 378 26.29 -1.68 13.96
N THR A 379 27.20 -1.51 14.93
CA THR A 379 27.67 -0.19 15.37
C THR A 379 28.98 0.22 14.72
N ASN A 380 29.52 -0.57 13.79
CA ASN A 380 30.79 -0.23 13.14
C ASN A 380 30.58 0.94 12.17
N CYS A 381 31.22 2.08 12.48
CA CYS A 381 31.05 3.33 11.72
C CYS A 381 31.56 3.30 10.27
N GLY A 382 32.29 2.24 9.89
CA GLY A 382 32.63 1.97 8.50
C GLY A 382 31.45 1.44 7.66
N TYR A 383 30.44 0.86 8.32
CA TYR A 383 29.27 0.24 7.67
C TYR A 383 27.98 0.97 8.02
N TYR A 384 27.71 1.21 9.30
CA TYR A 384 26.55 1.98 9.77
C TYR A 384 26.97 3.40 10.14
N TRP A 385 26.30 4.40 9.61
CA TRP A 385 26.40 5.78 10.10
C TRP A 385 25.15 6.56 9.73
N ILE A 386 24.98 7.71 10.37
CA ILE A 386 24.01 8.72 9.95
C ILE A 386 24.81 9.90 9.38
N ASP A 387 24.61 10.24 8.11
CA ASP A 387 25.20 11.44 7.53
C ASP A 387 24.47 12.66 8.09
N ASN A 388 25.21 13.50 8.81
CA ASN A 388 24.74 14.75 9.38
C ASN A 388 25.51 15.90 8.74
N ALA A 389 24.94 16.46 7.67
CA ALA A 389 25.51 17.57 6.90
C ALA A 389 26.94 17.27 6.38
N GLY A 390 27.12 16.09 5.76
CA GLY A 390 28.38 15.63 5.18
C GLY A 390 29.36 15.06 6.20
N LYS A 391 28.93 14.82 7.44
CA LYS A 391 29.75 14.23 8.51
C LYS A 391 29.13 12.93 9.00
N LYS A 392 29.95 11.89 9.12
CA LYS A 392 29.51 10.62 9.72
C LYS A 392 29.25 10.76 11.22
N ALA A 393 28.00 10.60 11.62
CA ALA A 393 27.61 10.38 13.01
C ALA A 393 27.48 8.88 13.26
N CYS A 394 28.43 8.33 14.03
CA CYS A 394 28.44 6.91 14.40
C CYS A 394 27.40 6.59 15.48
N ALA A 395 27.11 5.31 15.71
CA ALA A 395 26.27 4.89 16.84
C ALA A 395 26.72 5.54 18.17
N GLY A 396 25.76 6.05 18.94
CA GLY A 396 26.02 6.79 20.17
C GLY A 396 26.39 8.27 19.99
N SER A 397 26.51 8.77 18.75
CA SER A 397 26.68 10.21 18.49
C SER A 397 25.35 10.93 18.71
N ALA A 398 25.40 12.10 19.36
CA ALA A 398 24.22 12.94 19.52
C ALA A 398 23.84 13.59 18.16
N LEU A 399 22.61 13.35 17.73
CA LEU A 399 22.00 13.92 16.52
C LEU A 399 21.05 15.02 16.96
N ARG A 400 21.21 16.22 16.39
CA ARG A 400 20.31 17.34 16.69
C ARG A 400 19.10 17.30 15.77
N ASN A 401 17.90 17.38 16.35
CA ASN A 401 16.70 17.58 15.55
C ASN A 401 16.58 19.05 15.14
N ASN A 402 16.96 19.35 13.90
CA ASN A 402 16.78 20.69 13.32
C ASN A 402 15.37 20.91 12.73
N GLY A 403 14.49 19.93 12.90
CA GLY A 403 13.25 19.81 12.14
C GLY A 403 13.51 19.40 10.70
N VAL A 404 12.42 19.21 9.96
CA VAL A 404 12.53 19.24 8.51
C VAL A 404 12.78 20.68 8.10
N PRO A 405 13.75 20.98 7.22
CA PRO A 405 13.83 22.30 6.60
C PRO A 405 12.44 22.69 6.14
N SER A 406 11.97 23.91 6.43
CA SER A 406 10.78 24.43 5.74
C SER A 406 11.01 24.14 4.27
N SER A 407 10.16 23.30 3.66
CA SER A 407 10.32 22.88 2.26
C SER A 407 10.79 24.11 1.51
N GLN A 408 12.00 24.07 0.93
CA GLN A 408 12.41 25.18 0.06
C GLN A 408 11.23 25.37 -0.88
N PRO A 409 10.66 26.58 -0.99
CA PRO A 409 9.51 26.77 -1.85
C PRO A 409 9.85 26.19 -3.23
N THR A 410 9.14 25.16 -3.65
CA THR A 410 9.31 24.48 -4.95
C THR A 410 8.03 24.62 -5.75
N ALA A 411 8.16 24.73 -7.07
CA ALA A 411 7.02 24.59 -7.97
C ALA A 411 6.70 23.10 -8.16
N ASP A 412 5.45 22.78 -8.48
CA ASP A 412 5.05 21.42 -8.88
C ASP A 412 3.88 21.55 -9.82
N LEU A 413 4.14 21.47 -11.13
CA LEU A 413 3.11 21.56 -12.15
C LEU A 413 2.48 20.19 -12.35
N LYS A 414 1.20 20.21 -12.72
CA LYS A 414 0.45 19.02 -13.04
C LYS A 414 -0.58 19.36 -14.10
N ILE A 415 -0.75 18.49 -15.07
CA ILE A 415 -1.95 18.55 -15.91
C ILE A 415 -3.12 17.90 -15.16
N GLU A 416 -4.04 18.73 -14.67
CA GLU A 416 -5.19 18.26 -13.91
C GLU A 416 -6.30 17.75 -14.84
N SER A 417 -6.47 18.39 -15.99
CA SER A 417 -7.41 17.94 -17.01
C SER A 417 -6.95 18.33 -18.42
N ALA A 418 -7.34 17.55 -19.41
CA ALA A 418 -7.17 17.85 -20.83
C ALA A 418 -8.35 17.27 -21.62
N LYS A 419 -8.83 18.01 -22.63
CA LYS A 419 -9.97 17.61 -23.46
C LYS A 419 -9.82 18.13 -24.89
N VAL A 420 -10.08 17.25 -25.85
CA VAL A 420 -10.10 17.56 -27.29
C VAL A 420 -11.54 17.80 -27.73
N THR A 421 -11.79 18.82 -28.57
CA THR A 421 -13.12 19.09 -29.14
C THR A 421 -13.02 19.69 -30.56
N PRO A 422 -13.76 19.15 -31.55
CA PRO A 422 -14.50 17.88 -31.51
C PRO A 422 -13.53 16.68 -31.48
N ASN A 423 -14.03 15.50 -31.09
CA ASN A 423 -13.26 14.23 -31.08
C ASN A 423 -13.24 13.52 -32.46
N GLU A 424 -13.80 14.17 -33.48
CA GLU A 424 -13.74 13.73 -34.87
C GLU A 424 -13.67 14.95 -35.81
N VAL A 425 -12.74 14.94 -36.77
CA VAL A 425 -12.58 16.00 -37.79
C VAL A 425 -12.26 15.43 -39.17
N LEU A 426 -12.55 16.18 -40.23
CA LEU A 426 -11.99 15.90 -41.56
C LEU A 426 -10.54 16.38 -41.60
N ARG A 427 -9.67 15.68 -42.36
CA ARG A 427 -8.27 16.08 -42.53
C ARG A 427 -8.17 17.53 -43.02
N GLY A 428 -7.39 18.34 -42.31
CA GLY A 428 -7.21 19.76 -42.59
C GLY A 428 -8.24 20.68 -41.92
N GLN A 429 -9.26 20.13 -41.24
CA GLN A 429 -10.13 20.92 -40.37
C GLN A 429 -9.45 21.15 -39.00
N PRO A 430 -9.61 22.35 -38.43
CA PRO A 430 -9.08 22.64 -37.10
C PRO A 430 -9.84 21.88 -36.00
N PHE A 431 -9.16 21.64 -34.88
CA PHE A 431 -9.77 21.23 -33.62
C PHE A 431 -9.22 22.07 -32.46
N SER A 432 -9.85 21.94 -31.30
CA SER A 432 -9.52 22.68 -30.07
C SER A 432 -9.08 21.72 -28.98
N VAL A 433 -8.14 22.13 -28.15
CA VAL A 433 -7.75 21.40 -26.94
C VAL A 433 -7.82 22.35 -25.76
N SER A 434 -8.56 21.96 -24.72
CA SER A 434 -8.61 22.66 -23.44
C SER A 434 -7.88 21.87 -22.37
N ALA A 435 -7.11 22.52 -21.51
CA ALA A 435 -6.39 21.91 -20.41
C ALA A 435 -6.35 22.80 -19.17
N THR A 436 -6.24 22.16 -18.00
CA THR A 436 -6.01 22.82 -16.71
C THR A 436 -4.63 22.46 -16.21
N VAL A 437 -3.75 23.45 -16.08
CA VAL A 437 -2.44 23.29 -15.44
C VAL A 437 -2.57 23.74 -14.00
N TYR A 438 -2.21 22.89 -13.04
CA TYR A 438 -2.23 23.19 -11.62
C TYR A 438 -0.80 23.26 -11.09
N ASN A 439 -0.40 24.39 -10.52
CA ASN A 439 0.78 24.44 -9.68
C ASN A 439 0.40 24.01 -8.26
N GLN A 440 0.61 22.73 -7.94
CA GLN A 440 0.37 22.15 -6.62
C GLN A 440 1.54 22.37 -5.64
N GLY A 441 2.61 23.01 -6.12
CA GLY A 441 3.78 23.39 -5.32
C GLY A 441 3.54 24.65 -4.48
N THR A 442 4.58 25.02 -3.73
CA THR A 442 4.59 26.15 -2.78
C THR A 442 5.35 27.39 -3.27
N LYS A 443 6.00 27.32 -4.44
CA LYS A 443 6.63 28.44 -5.17
C LYS A 443 5.97 28.65 -6.52
N THR A 444 6.01 29.89 -7.00
CA THR A 444 5.62 30.23 -8.37
C THR A 444 6.48 29.47 -9.39
N ALA A 445 5.83 28.84 -10.36
CA ALA A 445 6.48 28.25 -11.52
C ALA A 445 6.65 29.33 -12.60
N ASN A 446 7.90 29.54 -13.05
CA ASN A 446 8.22 30.52 -14.09
C ASN A 446 8.67 29.80 -15.36
N GLN A 447 8.46 30.43 -16.52
CA GLN A 447 9.00 29.96 -17.82
C GLN A 447 8.51 28.58 -18.29
N ALA A 448 7.35 28.11 -17.80
CA ALA A 448 6.74 26.88 -18.28
C ALA A 448 6.10 27.08 -19.67
N THR A 449 6.08 26.03 -20.48
CA THR A 449 5.41 25.98 -21.79
C THR A 449 4.46 24.80 -21.81
N LEU A 450 3.22 25.02 -22.24
CA LEU A 450 2.26 23.95 -22.51
C LEU A 450 2.44 23.46 -23.94
N LEU A 451 2.63 22.16 -24.10
CA LEU A 451 2.85 21.46 -25.35
C LEU A 451 1.60 20.65 -25.70
N PHE A 452 1.13 20.76 -26.94
CA PHE A 452 0.04 19.95 -27.47
C PHE A 452 0.65 18.87 -28.36
N LEU A 453 0.45 17.61 -27.99
CA LEU A 453 1.22 16.48 -28.50
C LEU A 453 0.29 15.44 -29.14
N ALA A 454 0.79 14.81 -30.21
CA ALA A 454 0.20 13.64 -30.83
C ALA A 454 1.07 12.40 -30.59
N SER A 455 0.46 11.38 -29.99
CA SER A 455 1.04 10.07 -29.71
C SER A 455 0.42 8.97 -30.56
N ARG A 456 1.16 7.87 -30.68
CA ARG A 456 0.69 6.63 -31.30
C ARG A 456 -0.07 5.74 -30.31
N ASP A 457 0.02 6.01 -29.02
CA ASP A 457 -0.65 5.27 -27.96
C ASP A 457 -1.26 6.20 -26.90
N ALA A 458 -1.93 5.62 -25.90
CA ALA A 458 -2.67 6.38 -24.90
C ALA A 458 -1.77 7.12 -23.89
N LYS A 459 -0.46 6.86 -23.90
CA LYS A 459 0.52 7.51 -23.03
C LYS A 459 1.09 8.73 -23.77
N ILE A 460 1.02 9.89 -23.13
CA ILE A 460 1.52 11.14 -23.68
C ILE A 460 2.84 11.47 -23.00
N GLU A 461 3.87 11.68 -23.80
CA GLU A 461 5.25 11.89 -23.35
C GLU A 461 5.87 13.08 -24.07
N LEU A 462 6.85 13.76 -23.46
CA LEU A 462 7.52 14.93 -24.05
C LEU A 462 8.25 14.63 -25.39
N SER A 463 8.49 13.35 -25.71
CA SER A 463 9.07 12.89 -26.97
C SER A 463 8.05 12.70 -28.11
N ASP A 464 6.76 12.87 -27.83
CA ASP A 464 5.70 12.75 -28.84
C ASP A 464 5.74 13.87 -29.89
N THR A 465 4.95 13.72 -30.94
CA THR A 465 4.94 14.69 -32.04
C THR A 465 4.30 16.00 -31.60
N LEU A 466 5.08 17.07 -31.55
CA LEU A 466 4.61 18.40 -31.21
C LEU A 466 3.72 18.99 -32.31
N LEU A 467 2.48 19.33 -31.95
CA LEU A 467 1.53 19.98 -32.85
C LEU A 467 1.53 21.50 -32.67
N SER A 468 1.56 21.95 -31.41
CA SER A 468 1.49 23.36 -31.04
C SER A 468 2.06 23.56 -29.64
N SER A 469 2.41 24.80 -29.29
CA SER A 469 2.87 25.14 -27.94
C SER A 469 2.40 26.53 -27.54
N ILE A 470 2.19 26.73 -26.24
CA ILE A 470 1.81 28.01 -25.65
C ILE A 470 2.74 28.31 -24.47
N PRO A 471 3.48 29.43 -24.47
CA PRO A 471 4.20 29.87 -23.29
C PRO A 471 3.21 30.27 -22.20
N LEU A 472 3.45 29.80 -20.99
CA LEU A 472 2.57 30.08 -19.85
C LEU A 472 3.04 31.33 -19.11
N ALA A 473 2.08 32.10 -18.61
CA ALA A 473 2.36 33.09 -17.58
C ALA A 473 2.77 32.38 -16.28
N ASP A 474 3.52 33.08 -15.44
CA ASP A 474 3.96 32.55 -14.14
C ASP A 474 2.76 32.04 -13.33
N ILE A 475 2.81 30.76 -12.94
CA ILE A 475 1.72 30.12 -12.20
C ILE A 475 2.09 30.16 -10.72
N SER A 476 1.43 31.02 -9.96
CA SER A 476 1.65 31.11 -8.51
C SER A 476 1.31 29.78 -7.82
N ALA A 477 1.92 29.56 -6.66
CA ALA A 477 1.63 28.40 -5.81
C ALA A 477 0.11 28.21 -5.59
N ASN A 478 -0.36 26.97 -5.65
CA ASN A 478 -1.76 26.57 -5.51
C ASN A 478 -2.73 27.26 -6.50
N ARG A 479 -2.26 27.71 -7.66
CA ARG A 479 -3.11 28.27 -8.72
C ARG A 479 -3.29 27.30 -9.87
N ARG A 480 -4.50 27.35 -10.43
CA ARG A 480 -4.87 26.70 -11.69
C ARG A 480 -4.85 27.73 -12.80
N LEU A 481 -4.42 27.29 -13.97
CA LEU A 481 -4.49 28.03 -15.21
C LEU A 481 -5.23 27.18 -16.23
N ASP A 482 -6.42 27.63 -16.60
CA ASP A 482 -7.21 27.02 -17.66
C ASP A 482 -6.81 27.62 -19.01
N ILE A 483 -6.53 26.75 -19.97
CA ILE A 483 -6.02 27.13 -21.29
C ILE A 483 -6.85 26.42 -22.33
N SER A 484 -7.25 27.14 -23.37
CA SER A 484 -7.90 26.58 -24.54
C SER A 484 -7.22 27.07 -25.80
N THR A 485 -6.95 26.15 -26.72
CA THR A 485 -6.55 26.50 -28.08
C THR A 485 -7.77 26.44 -28.98
N ASN A 486 -7.85 27.40 -29.89
CA ASN A 486 -8.75 27.32 -31.02
C ASN A 486 -7.82 27.23 -32.23
N GLU A 487 -7.94 26.16 -33.04
CA GLU A 487 -7.26 26.02 -34.34
C GLU A 487 -5.95 25.21 -34.40
N ILE A 488 -5.85 24.07 -33.72
CA ILE A 488 -4.78 23.10 -34.02
C ILE A 488 -5.08 22.43 -35.39
N SER A 489 -4.14 22.50 -36.32
CA SER A 489 -4.27 21.90 -37.65
C SER A 489 -4.16 20.38 -37.60
N SER A 490 -5.08 19.69 -38.28
CA SER A 490 -5.04 18.23 -38.49
C SER A 490 -4.40 17.83 -39.83
N SER A 491 -3.76 18.76 -40.56
CA SER A 491 -3.26 18.53 -41.92
C SER A 491 -2.24 17.40 -42.04
N GLU A 492 -1.40 17.25 -41.02
CA GLU A 492 -0.31 16.25 -40.98
C GLU A 492 -0.72 14.95 -40.27
N LEU A 493 -1.94 14.91 -39.74
CA LEU A 493 -2.45 13.78 -38.97
C LEU A 493 -3.39 12.93 -39.83
N SER A 494 -3.48 11.63 -39.52
CA SER A 494 -4.38 10.71 -40.25
C SER A 494 -4.80 9.52 -39.41
N GLY A 495 -6.03 9.04 -39.61
CA GLY A 495 -6.55 7.87 -38.91
C GLY A 495 -6.92 8.18 -37.46
N LEU A 496 -6.66 7.21 -36.59
CA LEU A 496 -6.88 7.32 -35.14
C LEU A 496 -5.58 7.78 -34.48
N VAL A 497 -5.63 8.90 -33.78
CA VAL A 497 -4.47 9.51 -33.10
C VAL A 497 -4.82 9.80 -31.64
N TRP A 498 -3.87 9.61 -30.75
CA TRP A 498 -3.99 10.00 -29.34
C TRP A 498 -3.43 11.40 -29.16
N LEU A 499 -4.21 12.30 -28.58
CA LEU A 499 -3.82 13.67 -28.31
C LEU A 499 -3.78 13.93 -26.82
N GLY A 500 -2.78 14.70 -26.39
CA GLY A 500 -2.72 15.17 -25.02
C GLY A 500 -1.93 16.44 -24.91
N VAL A 501 -1.69 16.82 -23.65
CA VAL A 501 -0.87 17.98 -23.34
C VAL A 501 0.18 17.61 -22.31
N CYS A 502 1.35 18.22 -22.42
CA CYS A 502 2.35 18.22 -21.37
C CYS A 502 2.75 19.65 -21.04
N VAL A 503 3.11 19.92 -19.80
CA VAL A 503 3.81 21.15 -19.41
C VAL A 503 5.31 20.85 -19.30
N THR A 504 6.16 21.75 -19.78
CA THR A 504 7.60 21.58 -19.69
C THR A 504 8.08 21.65 -18.24
N ASN A 505 9.06 20.83 -17.91
CA ASN A 505 9.66 20.78 -16.58
C ASN A 505 10.23 22.15 -16.18
N VAL A 506 10.00 22.54 -14.93
CA VAL A 506 10.60 23.73 -14.32
C VAL A 506 11.72 23.35 -13.34
N GLU A 507 12.68 24.25 -13.14
CA GLU A 507 13.83 23.98 -12.26
C GLU A 507 13.38 23.75 -10.81
N GLY A 508 13.80 22.62 -10.21
CA GLY A 508 13.48 22.27 -8.84
C GLY A 508 12.03 21.83 -8.62
N GLU A 509 11.38 21.33 -9.68
CA GLU A 509 10.03 20.79 -9.63
C GLU A 509 9.94 19.48 -8.82
N LEU A 510 8.90 19.32 -8.00
CA LEU A 510 8.78 18.18 -7.07
C LEU A 510 8.48 16.85 -7.76
N ASN A 511 7.60 16.86 -8.75
CA ASN A 511 7.21 15.68 -9.50
C ASN A 511 7.24 16.02 -10.99
N LEU A 512 7.92 15.19 -11.78
CA LEU A 512 8.01 15.37 -13.24
C LEU A 512 7.08 14.41 -13.98
N GLU A 513 6.55 13.39 -13.30
CA GLU A 513 5.74 12.32 -13.90
C GLU A 513 4.25 12.69 -14.04
N ASN A 514 3.84 13.78 -13.40
CA ASN A 514 2.49 14.36 -13.43
C ASN A 514 2.34 15.52 -14.45
N ASN A 515 3.41 15.82 -15.19
CA ASN A 515 3.45 16.94 -16.14
C ASN A 515 2.73 16.66 -17.47
N CYS A 516 2.24 15.44 -17.70
CA CYS A 516 1.54 15.05 -18.93
C CYS A 516 0.14 14.50 -18.64
N SER A 517 -0.79 14.78 -19.55
CA SER A 517 -2.17 14.26 -19.49
C SER A 517 -2.25 12.80 -19.94
N ALA A 518 -3.35 12.13 -19.60
CA ALA A 518 -3.75 10.94 -20.35
C ALA A 518 -4.11 11.32 -21.80
N GLY A 519 -3.93 10.38 -22.74
CA GLY A 519 -4.30 10.57 -24.14
C GLY A 519 -5.82 10.58 -24.35
N SER A 520 -6.28 11.49 -25.19
CA SER A 520 -7.65 11.59 -25.72
C SER A 520 -7.67 11.22 -27.19
N VAL A 521 -8.59 10.36 -27.61
CA VAL A 521 -8.67 9.92 -29.01
C VAL A 521 -9.28 11.02 -29.90
N LEU A 522 -8.62 11.31 -31.02
CA LEU A 522 -9.15 12.08 -32.15
C LEU A 522 -9.22 11.20 -33.39
N THR A 523 -10.38 11.16 -34.04
CA THR A 523 -10.57 10.46 -35.32
C THR A 523 -10.49 11.42 -36.49
N ILE A 524 -9.60 11.15 -37.45
CA ILE A 524 -9.39 12.00 -38.63
C ILE A 524 -9.88 11.27 -39.88
N LYS A 525 -10.95 11.80 -40.47
CA LYS A 525 -11.57 11.26 -41.69
C LYS A 525 -10.98 11.92 -42.95
N PRO A 526 -10.90 11.20 -44.09
CA PRO A 526 -10.48 11.78 -45.36
C PRO A 526 -11.49 12.87 -45.83
N PRO A 527 -11.06 13.85 -46.64
CA PRO A 527 -11.96 14.86 -47.19
C PRO A 527 -13.08 14.22 -48.01
N VAL A 528 -14.29 14.76 -47.93
CA VAL A 528 -15.42 14.30 -48.75
C VAL A 528 -15.19 14.74 -50.20
N VAL A 529 -14.94 13.79 -51.10
CA VAL A 529 -14.87 14.05 -52.54
C VAL A 529 -16.29 14.04 -53.10
N ILE A 530 -16.88 15.20 -53.36
CA ILE A 530 -18.17 15.29 -54.08
C ILE A 530 -17.87 15.20 -55.58
N SER A 531 -18.05 14.03 -56.18
CA SER A 531 -18.12 13.88 -57.64
C SER A 531 -19.53 14.26 -58.11
N GLY A 532 -19.74 15.53 -58.43
CA GLY A 532 -21.00 16.03 -58.98
C GLY A 532 -21.01 16.02 -60.51
N ALA A 533 -21.67 15.03 -61.11
CA ALA A 533 -22.06 15.10 -62.52
C ALA A 533 -23.27 16.05 -62.67
N ILE A 534 -23.04 17.30 -63.07
CA ILE A 534 -24.09 18.22 -63.49
C ILE A 534 -24.60 17.75 -64.86
N LYS A 535 -25.76 17.09 -64.89
CA LYS A 535 -26.46 16.77 -66.15
C LYS A 535 -27.35 17.95 -66.51
N LEU A 536 -26.84 18.83 -67.38
CA LEU A 536 -27.57 19.94 -67.97
C LEU A 536 -28.66 19.37 -68.90
N LEU A 537 -29.93 19.39 -68.48
CA LEU A 537 -31.08 19.12 -69.34
C LEU A 537 -31.37 20.40 -70.14
N LEU A 538 -30.89 20.46 -71.38
CA LEU A 538 -31.40 21.39 -72.39
C LEU A 538 -32.78 20.90 -72.84
N LEU A 539 -33.81 21.66 -72.49
CA LEU A 539 -35.13 21.60 -73.11
C LEU A 539 -35.01 22.17 -74.53
N ASN A 540 -35.23 21.33 -75.54
CA ASN A 540 -35.46 21.75 -76.92
C ASN A 540 -36.84 22.43 -76.99
N HIS A 541 -36.85 23.70 -77.38
CA HIS A 541 -37.94 24.28 -78.17
C HIS A 541 -37.48 24.23 -79.64
N ASP A 542 -38.00 23.26 -80.38
CA ASP A 542 -38.69 23.41 -81.66
C ASP A 542 -39.17 22.05 -82.18
#